data_AF-A0AB73BGV2-F1
#
_entry.id   AF-A0AB73BGV2-F1
#
_cell.length_a   1.000
_cell.length_b   1.000
_cell.length_c   1.000
_cell.angle_alpha   90.00
_cell.angle_beta   90.00
_cell.angle_gamma   90.00
#
_symmetry.space_group_name_H-M   'P 1'
#
loop_
_entity.id
_entity.type
_entity.pdbx_description
1 polymer ?
#
loop_
_entity_poly.entity_id
_entity_poly.type
_entity_poly.pdbx_seq_one_letter_code
_entity_poly.pdbx_strand_id
1 'polypeptide(L)'
;MQTRFGHWYTGITTNVEKRFAKHQVGKGAKNLRGKGPLLLIHQQKVGSKSDASKLEHQIKKLTKVRKEAYVLNFKKVDINKTKSL
;
A
#
# COMPACT_ATOMS: atom_id res chain seq x y z
N MET A 1 2.79 1.98 1.32
CA MET A 1 3.82 2.29 2.34
C MET A 1 3.82 3.79 2.56
N GLN A 2 3.98 4.23 3.80
CA GLN A 2 4.15 5.65 4.15
C GLN A 2 5.59 5.88 4.63
N THR A 3 6.20 6.98 4.22
CA THR A 3 7.53 7.41 4.71
C THR A 3 7.41 8.22 5.99
N ARG A 4 8.55 8.48 6.67
CA ARG A 4 8.58 9.39 7.83
C ARG A 4 8.03 10.80 7.56
N PHE A 5 8.07 11.23 6.29
CA PHE A 5 7.58 12.54 5.84
C PHE A 5 6.09 12.53 5.48
N GLY A 6 5.39 11.42 5.73
CA GLY A 6 3.99 11.27 5.39
C GLY A 6 3.72 11.02 3.90
N HIS A 7 4.75 10.84 3.06
CA HIS A 7 4.57 10.55 1.63
C HIS A 7 4.20 9.09 1.41
N TRP A 8 3.30 8.84 0.46
CA TRP A 8 2.79 7.50 0.18
C TRP A 8 3.46 6.91 -1.06
N TYR A 9 3.88 5.67 -0.94
CA TYR A 9 4.34 4.82 -2.03
C TYR A 9 3.37 3.66 -2.25
N THR A 10 3.00 3.47 -3.50
CA THR A 10 2.12 2.40 -3.99
C THR A 10 2.92 1.44 -4.85
N GLY A 11 2.58 0.15 -4.81
CA GLY A 11 3.25 -0.88 -5.59
C GLY A 11 2.51 -2.22 -5.55
N ILE A 12 2.70 -3.04 -6.59
CA ILE A 12 2.17 -4.43 -6.65
C ILE A 12 3.23 -5.48 -6.36
N THR A 13 2.89 -6.55 -5.65
CA THR A 13 3.81 -7.65 -5.36
C THR A 13 3.04 -8.93 -5.04
N THR A 14 3.67 -10.08 -5.27
CA THR A 14 3.16 -11.38 -4.84
C THR A 14 3.59 -11.73 -3.40
N ASN A 15 4.60 -11.05 -2.85
CA ASN A 15 5.08 -11.25 -1.49
C ASN A 15 5.31 -9.88 -0.81
N VAL A 16 4.33 -9.47 -0.01
CA VAL A 16 4.33 -8.15 0.64
C VAL A 16 5.44 -8.03 1.68
N GLU A 17 5.63 -9.05 2.51
CA GLU A 17 6.64 -9.07 3.58
C GLU A 17 8.06 -8.90 3.03
N LYS A 18 8.44 -9.73 2.05
CA LYS A 18 9.76 -9.66 1.41
C LYS A 18 9.99 -8.31 0.75
N ARG A 19 8.97 -7.76 0.09
CA ARG A 19 9.06 -6.45 -0.54
C ARG A 19 9.21 -5.34 0.50
N PHE A 20 8.38 -5.36 1.55
CA PHE A 20 8.42 -4.37 2.63
C PHE A 20 9.78 -4.37 3.32
N ALA A 21 10.30 -5.53 3.72
CA ALA A 21 11.64 -5.67 4.31
C ALA A 21 12.74 -5.10 3.41
N LYS A 22 12.70 -5.41 2.10
CA LYS A 22 13.67 -4.87 1.12
C LYS A 22 13.61 -3.35 1.01
N HIS A 23 12.42 -2.75 1.05
CA HIS A 23 12.27 -1.29 1.06
C HIS A 23 12.70 -0.67 2.38
N GLN A 24 12.43 -1.32 3.51
CA GLN A 24 12.80 -0.85 4.84
C GLN A 24 14.32 -0.64 4.97
N VAL A 25 15.11 -1.55 4.38
CA VAL A 25 16.59 -1.47 4.35
C VAL A 25 17.14 -0.64 3.17
N GLY A 26 16.29 0.10 2.45
CA GLY A 26 16.71 0.99 1.37
C GLY A 26 17.15 0.29 0.07
N LYS A 27 16.98 -1.03 -0.06
CA LYS A 27 17.34 -1.83 -1.24
C LYS A 27 16.20 -1.98 -2.26
N GLY A 28 15.07 -1.34 -2.02
CA GLY A 28 13.88 -1.38 -2.90
C GLY A 28 13.86 -0.25 -3.93
N ALA A 29 12.72 0.41 -4.07
CA ALA A 29 12.55 1.54 -4.99
C ALA A 29 13.45 2.72 -4.60
N LYS A 30 14.08 3.33 -5.61
CA LYS A 30 14.94 4.52 -5.46
C LYS A 30 14.25 5.63 -4.65
N ASN A 31 12.94 5.85 -4.88
CA ASN A 31 12.18 6.89 -4.20
C ASN A 31 12.03 6.66 -2.67
N LEU A 32 12.25 5.44 -2.17
CA LEU A 32 12.14 5.11 -0.74
C LEU A 32 13.48 5.05 -0.02
N ARG A 33 14.61 5.08 -0.73
CA ARG A 33 15.95 5.01 -0.14
C ARG A 33 16.15 6.19 0.82
N GLY A 34 16.56 5.91 2.05
CA GLY A 34 16.77 6.92 3.10
C GLY A 34 15.49 7.54 3.70
N LYS A 35 14.29 7.12 3.26
CA LYS A 35 13.01 7.67 3.74
C LYS A 35 12.30 6.81 4.79
N GLY A 36 12.99 5.79 5.30
CA GLY A 36 12.53 4.98 6.44
C GLY A 36 12.51 5.79 7.75
N PRO A 37 11.93 5.29 8.85
CA PRO A 37 11.17 4.05 8.93
C PRO A 37 9.93 4.12 8.02
N LEU A 38 9.64 3.03 7.31
CA LEU A 38 8.45 2.93 6.48
C LEU A 38 7.34 2.26 7.28
N LEU A 39 6.11 2.66 7.00
CA LEU A 39 4.90 2.04 7.56
C LEU A 39 4.12 1.33 6.46
N LEU A 40 3.74 0.08 6.69
CA LEU A 40 2.80 -0.63 5.82
C LEU A 40 1.36 -0.24 6.18
N ILE A 41 0.88 0.84 5.56
CA ILE A 41 -0.44 1.42 5.88
C ILE A 41 -1.62 0.75 5.16
N HIS A 42 -1.37 0.00 4.08
CA HIS A 42 -2.39 -0.65 3.26
C HIS A 42 -1.78 -1.80 2.44
N GLN A 43 -2.50 -2.90 2.36
CA GLN A 43 -2.28 -4.01 1.42
C GLN A 43 -3.61 -4.65 1.06
N GLN A 44 -3.73 -5.22 -0.14
CA GLN A 44 -4.90 -5.99 -0.54
C GLN A 44 -4.52 -7.02 -1.59
N LYS A 45 -5.22 -8.15 -1.62
CA LYS A 45 -5.11 -9.13 -2.71
C LYS A 45 -5.91 -8.62 -3.91
N VAL A 46 -5.33 -8.73 -5.10
CA VAL A 46 -5.95 -8.33 -6.37
C VAL A 46 -5.65 -9.43 -7.38
N GLY A 47 -6.65 -9.85 -8.15
CA GLY A 47 -6.64 -11.03 -9.01
C GLY A 47 -5.37 -11.20 -9.85
N SER A 48 -5.40 -10.77 -11.11
CA SER A 48 -4.24 -10.92 -11.99
C SER A 48 -3.21 -9.80 -11.80
N LYS A 49 -1.99 -10.01 -12.32
CA LYS A 49 -0.98 -8.94 -12.41
C LYS A 49 -1.50 -7.73 -13.20
N SER A 50 -2.34 -7.96 -14.20
CA SER A 50 -2.95 -6.89 -15.01
C SER A 50 -3.90 -6.05 -14.16
N ASP A 51 -4.77 -6.70 -13.37
CA ASP A 51 -5.72 -6.03 -12.48
C ASP A 51 -5.00 -5.26 -11.38
N ALA A 52 -3.96 -5.86 -10.79
CA ALA A 52 -3.12 -5.20 -9.80
C ALA A 52 -2.46 -3.93 -10.37
N SER A 53 -1.93 -4.01 -11.59
CA SER A 53 -1.29 -2.87 -12.26
C SER A 53 -2.29 -1.76 -12.58
N LYS A 54 -3.49 -2.12 -13.06
CA LYS A 54 -4.59 -1.17 -13.33
C LYS A 54 -5.00 -0.46 -12.04
N LEU A 55 -5.20 -1.21 -10.95
CA LEU A 55 -5.57 -0.65 -9.65
C LEU A 55 -4.46 0.26 -9.10
N GLU A 56 -3.19 -0.16 -9.18
CA GLU A 56 -2.07 0.68 -8.76
C GLU A 56 -2.05 2.02 -9.50
N HIS A 57 -2.28 1.99 -10.83
CA HIS A 57 -2.34 3.20 -11.65
C HIS A 57 -3.51 4.11 -11.27
N GLN A 58 -4.69 3.54 -11.04
CA GLN A 58 -5.87 4.27 -10.56
C GLN A 58 -5.57 4.94 -9.22
N ILE A 59 -5.03 4.20 -8.24
CA ILE A 59 -4.67 4.74 -6.93
C ILE A 59 -3.63 5.84 -7.06
N LYS A 60 -2.60 5.70 -7.91
CA LYS A 60 -1.58 6.75 -8.13
C LYS A 60 -2.19 8.09 -8.54
N LYS A 61 -3.21 8.06 -9.40
CA LYS A 61 -3.92 9.25 -9.91
C LYS A 61 -4.84 9.91 -8.87
N LEU A 62 -5.21 9.21 -7.79
CA LEU A 62 -6.05 9.80 -6.75
C LEU A 62 -5.34 10.95 -6.04
N THR A 63 -6.12 11.96 -5.65
CA THR A 63 -5.68 13.02 -4.74
C THR A 63 -5.35 12.44 -3.36
N LYS A 64 -4.60 13.18 -2.54
CA LYS A 64 -4.25 12.75 -1.18
C LYS A 64 -5.49 12.35 -0.36
N VAL A 65 -6.51 13.22 -0.34
CA VAL A 65 -7.78 12.97 0.37
C VAL A 65 -8.47 11.71 -0.12
N ARG A 66 -8.51 11.48 -1.45
CA ARG A 66 -9.13 10.27 -2.02
C ARG A 66 -8.33 9.00 -1.70
N LYS A 67 -6.99 9.07 -1.62
CA LYS A 67 -6.15 7.95 -1.16
C LYS A 67 -6.41 7.61 0.30
N GLU A 68 -6.51 8.63 1.16
CA GLU A 68 -6.81 8.46 2.58
C GLU A 68 -8.18 7.82 2.78
N ALA A 69 -9.21 8.34 2.10
CA ALA A 69 -10.55 7.77 2.12
C ALA A 69 -10.55 6.31 1.63
N TYR A 70 -9.81 6.00 0.56
CA TYR A 70 -9.67 4.64 0.04
C TYR A 70 -9.12 3.66 1.10
N VAL A 71 -8.02 4.02 1.76
CA VAL A 71 -7.41 3.17 2.80
C VAL A 71 -8.31 3.04 4.03
N LEU A 72 -8.95 4.14 4.47
CA LEU A 72 -9.86 4.12 5.61
C LEU A 72 -11.09 3.24 5.35
N ASN A 73 -11.68 3.36 4.17
CA ASN A 73 -12.84 2.55 3.80
C ASN A 73 -12.48 1.06 3.68
N PHE A 74 -11.27 0.74 3.21
CA PHE A 74 -10.81 -0.65 3.20
C PHE A 74 -10.67 -1.24 4.60
N LYS A 75 -10.07 -0.50 5.55
CA LYS A 75 -9.98 -0.93 6.96
C LYS A 75 -11.36 -1.18 7.57
N LYS A 76 -12.37 -0.37 7.25
CA LYS A 76 -13.75 -0.57 7.74
C LYS A 76 -14.38 -1.86 7.22
N VAL A 77 -14.09 -2.24 5.97
CA VAL A 77 -14.62 -3.46 5.36
C VAL A 77 -14.04 -4.71 6.03
N ASP A 78 -12.76 -4.68 6.44
CA ASP A 78 -12.13 -5.81 7.13
C ASP A 78 -12.52 -5.93 8.62
N ILE A 79 -12.88 -4.84 9.30
CA ILE A 79 -13.27 -4.85 10.73
C ILE A 79 -14.68 -5.42 10.96
N ASN A 80 -15.59 -5.28 10.00
CA ASN A 80 -16.98 -5.70 10.14
C ASN A 80 -17.28 -7.10 9.55
N LYS A 81 -16.28 -7.77 8.98
CA LYS A 81 -16.44 -9.14 8.44
C LYS A 81 -16.27 -10.25 9.49
N THR A 82 -16.12 -9.89 10.77
CA THR A 82 -15.85 -10.82 11.89
C THR A 82 -16.88 -10.71 13.04
N LYS A 83 -18.07 -10.14 12.80
CA LYS A 83 -19.18 -10.13 13.77
C LYS A 83 -20.42 -10.93 13.34
N SER A 84 -20.26 -11.84 12.38
CA SER A 84 -21.31 -12.79 12.02
C SER A 84 -20.70 -14.14 11.66
N LEU A 85 -20.27 -14.87 12.69
CA LEU A 85 -20.29 -16.33 12.80
C LEU A 85 -20.66 -16.64 14.25
#